data_AF-A0A285ZQ73-F1
#
_entry.id   AF-A0A285ZQ73-F1
#
_cell.length_a   1.000
_cell.length_b   1.000
_cell.length_c   1.000
_cell.angle_alpha   90.00
_cell.angle_beta   90.00
_cell.angle_gamma   90.00
#
_symmetry.space_group_name_H-M   'P 1'
#
loop_
_entity.id
_entity.type
_entity.pdbx_description
1 polymer ?
#
loop_
_entity_poly.entity_id
_entity_poly.type
_entity_poly.pdbx_seq_one_letter_code
_entity_poly.pdbx_strand_id
1 'polypeptide(L)'
;MNQNLYFKIKNKPIALLQKGKLLFAYLLILLTIGVNSCSKPRAEETASPVVSVKIDKEKITLLAGDEIKINPNFTPQVATPAAEYKWQVLDSKIAEFKVNADFSVNVIGKSKGETEVVLYGPSGKKIVGCLITVQEKEAKYEDDGILKILAIGNSFSEDALESYLAGLAIAKGHKIVIGNMYIGGASLSLHVQNATNNINAYAYRKINQQGIKATTANVSIATALADDDWDYISFQQESPNSGKFDTFSPLVDLYNYVKTRTKNPQVKYILHQTWAYQKNSTYSAFANYDKDQDKMYAAIVDAYTKAKALIPIDRVVPAGTAIQNGRTSIIGDNFCRDGYHLDINIGRYTAACTWFEALFNETVVGNTYKPTALSARDTEIAQNAAHFAYITPNQVTPLVNYQGGGNSDLTKAILINFGGNNATEWNTVPQYTAGTTVASLKDQVGANTNFSVTIVEGFNNRNQSGPTATTTTFNMPSSVSSDSYYGNSKAVWESKSVTQSVVKLTGLNTAKKYSFCFFGSRANSGNENRETKYTVKGTNEVIALLDAANNTANIACAEQVMPNAAGEITITITAGSNNNNSYGFYYINALQLKQVN
;
A
#
# COMPACT_ATOMS: atom_id res chain seq x y z
N MET A 1 26.00 12.67 -38.67
CA MET A 1 26.20 11.34 -39.28
C MET A 1 25.15 10.41 -38.72
N ASN A 2 24.39 9.79 -39.62
CA ASN A 2 23.34 8.82 -39.37
C ASN A 2 23.90 7.54 -38.74
N GLN A 3 23.13 6.87 -37.87
CA GLN A 3 22.36 5.68 -38.26
C GLN A 3 21.46 5.17 -37.12
N ASN A 4 20.16 5.12 -37.44
CA ASN A 4 19.10 4.44 -36.70
C ASN A 4 19.18 2.92 -36.93
N LEU A 5 18.93 2.12 -35.88
CA LEU A 5 18.67 0.70 -35.98
C LEU A 5 17.32 0.37 -35.32
N TYR A 6 16.29 0.30 -36.16
CA TYR A 6 14.96 -0.24 -35.86
C TYR A 6 14.97 -1.75 -36.19
N PHE A 7 14.64 -2.61 -35.22
CA PHE A 7 14.30 -4.01 -35.48
C PHE A 7 12.78 -4.19 -35.57
N LYS A 8 12.33 -4.61 -36.76
CA LYS A 8 10.96 -4.99 -37.12
C LYS A 8 10.62 -6.38 -36.54
N ILE A 9 9.50 -6.47 -35.80
CA ILE A 9 8.83 -7.75 -35.51
C ILE A 9 7.64 -7.89 -36.46
N LYS A 10 7.60 -9.01 -37.19
CA LYS A 10 6.60 -9.36 -38.22
C LYS A 10 5.32 -9.89 -37.55
N ASN A 11 4.21 -9.18 -37.72
CA ASN A 11 2.86 -9.74 -37.55
C ASN A 11 2.42 -10.43 -38.86
N LYS A 12 2.03 -11.70 -38.79
CA LYS A 12 1.29 -12.40 -39.85
C LYS A 12 -0.22 -12.29 -39.55
N PRO A 13 -1.05 -11.82 -40.50
CA PRO A 13 -2.50 -12.03 -40.45
C PRO A 13 -2.85 -13.32 -41.20
N ILE A 14 -3.67 -14.19 -40.59
CA ILE A 14 -4.32 -15.30 -41.30
C ILE A 14 -5.68 -14.80 -41.78
N ALA A 15 -5.87 -14.89 -43.09
CA ALA A 15 -6.98 -14.35 -43.85
C ALA A 15 -8.28 -15.16 -43.66
N LEU A 16 -9.37 -14.41 -43.50
CA LEU A 16 -10.76 -14.82 -43.75
C LEU A 16 -10.97 -15.04 -45.26
N LEU A 17 -11.60 -16.15 -45.64
CA LEU A 17 -12.11 -16.38 -46.99
C LEU A 17 -13.65 -16.31 -46.98
N GLN A 18 -14.20 -15.51 -47.90
CA GLN A 18 -15.62 -15.22 -48.08
C GLN A 18 -16.14 -15.82 -49.41
N LYS A 19 -17.37 -16.36 -49.34
CA LYS A 19 -18.50 -16.28 -50.31
C LYS A 19 -18.66 -17.27 -51.50
N GLY A 20 -19.91 -17.77 -51.59
CA GLY A 20 -20.67 -18.22 -52.80
C GLY A 20 -21.68 -19.33 -52.44
N LYS A 21 -23.02 -19.11 -52.25
CA LYS A 21 -24.14 -19.03 -53.22
C LYS A 21 -24.06 -20.09 -54.37
N LEU A 22 -25.08 -20.80 -54.86
CA LEU A 22 -26.50 -21.10 -54.58
C LEU A 22 -26.97 -22.12 -55.70
N LEU A 23 -27.82 -23.12 -55.39
CA LEU A 23 -28.85 -23.81 -56.25
C LEU A 23 -28.55 -24.43 -57.65
N PHE A 24 -29.01 -25.68 -57.88
CA PHE A 24 -29.96 -26.18 -58.93
C PHE A 24 -29.98 -27.74 -58.91
N ALA A 25 -31.08 -28.38 -58.47
CA ALA A 25 -32.14 -29.02 -59.27
C ALA A 25 -31.79 -30.38 -59.90
N TYR A 26 -32.58 -31.43 -59.63
CA TYR A 26 -32.99 -32.44 -60.64
C TYR A 26 -34.33 -33.08 -60.24
N LEU A 27 -35.15 -33.28 -61.28
CA LEU A 27 -36.58 -33.58 -61.27
C LEU A 27 -36.84 -35.01 -61.78
N LEU A 28 -37.88 -35.65 -61.21
CA LEU A 28 -38.80 -36.69 -61.71
C LEU A 28 -38.42 -37.60 -62.91
N ILE A 29 -38.60 -38.92 -62.72
CA ILE A 29 -39.20 -39.83 -63.73
C ILE A 29 -40.19 -40.78 -63.03
N LEU A 30 -41.43 -40.80 -63.54
CA LEU A 30 -42.54 -41.72 -63.25
C LEU A 30 -42.36 -43.05 -63.97
N LEU A 31 -42.78 -44.18 -63.37
CA LEU A 31 -43.41 -45.28 -64.10
C LEU A 31 -44.34 -46.09 -63.19
N THR A 32 -45.49 -46.46 -63.75
CA THR A 32 -46.73 -47.00 -63.15
C THR A 32 -46.89 -48.52 -63.30
N ILE A 33 -47.90 -49.07 -62.59
CA ILE A 33 -48.61 -50.37 -62.75
C ILE A 33 -48.02 -51.52 -61.90
N GLY A 34 -48.75 -52.32 -61.10
CA GLY A 34 -50.17 -52.40 -60.71
C GLY A 34 -50.45 -53.70 -59.90
N VAL A 35 -51.55 -53.70 -59.11
CA VAL A 35 -52.42 -54.82 -58.58
C VAL A 35 -51.77 -56.04 -57.89
N ASN A 36 -52.26 -56.73 -56.85
CA ASN A 36 -53.50 -56.97 -56.05
C ASN A 36 -53.00 -57.50 -54.67
N SER A 37 -53.68 -57.49 -53.51
CA SER A 37 -54.89 -58.24 -53.15
C SER A 37 -55.11 -58.17 -51.62
N CYS A 38 -56.38 -58.03 -51.18
CA CYS A 38 -57.06 -58.43 -49.91
C CYS A 38 -56.36 -58.32 -48.54
N SER A 39 -56.98 -57.99 -47.40
CA SER A 39 -58.30 -57.47 -46.99
C SER A 39 -58.29 -57.47 -45.45
N LYS A 40 -58.68 -56.39 -44.77
CA LYS A 40 -59.27 -56.40 -43.41
C LYS A 40 -59.82 -55.00 -43.09
N PRO A 41 -61.05 -54.86 -42.55
CA PRO A 41 -61.60 -53.55 -42.25
C PRO A 41 -60.89 -53.00 -41.00
N ARG A 42 -60.19 -51.87 -41.18
CA ARG A 42 -59.63 -51.09 -40.07
C ARG A 42 -60.76 -50.21 -39.53
N ALA A 43 -60.99 -50.28 -38.23
CA ALA A 43 -61.90 -49.39 -37.52
C ALA A 43 -61.55 -47.93 -37.86
N GLU A 44 -62.57 -47.13 -38.15
CA GLU A 44 -62.43 -45.68 -38.26
C GLU A 44 -61.97 -45.12 -36.92
N GLU A 45 -60.67 -44.90 -36.78
CA GLU A 45 -60.14 -43.96 -35.80
C GLU A 45 -60.57 -42.57 -36.28
N THR A 46 -61.63 -42.03 -35.67
CA THR A 46 -61.94 -40.60 -35.73
C THR A 46 -60.68 -39.84 -35.31
N ALA A 47 -60.01 -39.20 -36.26
CA ALA A 47 -58.87 -38.34 -35.97
C ALA A 47 -59.36 -37.19 -35.08
N SER A 48 -59.03 -37.24 -33.79
CA SER A 48 -59.23 -36.10 -32.89
C SER A 48 -58.58 -34.87 -33.49
N PRO A 49 -59.22 -33.69 -33.43
CA PRO A 49 -58.66 -32.46 -33.95
C PRO A 49 -57.28 -32.24 -33.33
N VAL A 50 -56.25 -32.03 -34.17
CA VAL A 50 -54.88 -31.77 -33.71
C VAL A 50 -54.88 -30.42 -32.98
N VAL A 51 -54.90 -30.45 -31.64
CA VAL A 51 -54.76 -29.25 -30.82
C VAL A 51 -53.33 -28.75 -30.94
N SER A 52 -53.16 -27.56 -31.52
CA SER A 52 -51.88 -26.87 -31.56
C SER A 52 -51.70 -26.03 -30.29
N VAL A 53 -50.52 -26.10 -29.67
CA VAL A 53 -50.20 -25.32 -28.46
C VAL A 53 -48.97 -24.47 -28.72
N LYS A 54 -49.06 -23.18 -28.39
CA LYS A 54 -47.94 -22.24 -28.37
C LYS A 54 -47.77 -21.67 -26.98
N ILE A 55 -46.57 -21.19 -26.65
CA ILE A 55 -46.30 -20.42 -25.45
C ILE A 55 -45.84 -19.02 -25.85
N ASP A 56 -46.11 -18.04 -25.00
CA ASP A 56 -45.75 -16.64 -25.23
C ASP A 56 -44.24 -16.35 -25.13
N LYS A 57 -43.46 -17.28 -24.55
CA LYS A 57 -42.02 -17.16 -24.33
C LYS A 57 -41.32 -18.49 -24.59
N GLU A 58 -40.42 -18.53 -25.57
CA GLU A 58 -39.61 -19.71 -25.89
C GLU A 58 -38.25 -19.72 -25.20
N LYS A 59 -37.75 -18.54 -24.79
CA LYS A 59 -36.52 -18.37 -24.01
C LYS A 59 -36.65 -17.22 -23.02
N ILE A 60 -36.14 -17.40 -21.81
CA ILE A 60 -36.12 -16.41 -20.74
C ILE A 60 -34.75 -16.41 -20.06
N THR A 61 -34.30 -15.22 -19.64
CA THR A 61 -33.20 -15.07 -18.69
C THR A 61 -33.73 -14.48 -17.38
N LEU A 62 -33.46 -15.13 -16.25
CA LEU A 62 -33.84 -14.69 -14.90
C LEU A 62 -32.59 -14.47 -14.05
N LEU A 63 -32.62 -13.55 -13.09
CA LEU A 63 -31.70 -13.62 -11.95
C LEU A 63 -32.26 -14.61 -10.92
N ALA A 64 -31.39 -15.24 -10.14
CA ALA A 64 -31.82 -16.11 -9.05
C ALA A 64 -32.76 -15.35 -8.08
N GLY A 65 -33.92 -15.95 -7.80
CA GLY A 65 -35.01 -15.38 -7.01
C GLY A 65 -36.05 -14.58 -7.80
N ASP A 66 -35.80 -14.26 -9.08
CA ASP A 66 -36.79 -13.58 -9.92
C ASP A 66 -37.86 -14.57 -10.43
N GLU A 67 -39.08 -14.06 -10.61
CA GLU A 67 -40.26 -14.82 -11.06
C GLU A 67 -40.82 -14.25 -12.37
N ILE A 68 -41.30 -15.13 -13.25
CA ILE A 68 -41.95 -14.73 -14.50
C ILE A 68 -43.09 -15.67 -14.90
N LYS A 69 -44.14 -15.12 -15.51
CA LYS A 69 -45.30 -15.87 -16.00
C LYS A 69 -45.12 -16.31 -17.47
N ILE A 70 -45.43 -17.56 -17.79
CA ILE A 70 -45.51 -18.14 -19.15
C ILE A 70 -46.94 -18.58 -19.42
N ASN A 71 -47.50 -18.12 -20.54
CA ASN A 71 -48.90 -18.34 -20.92
C ASN A 71 -48.99 -19.32 -22.11
N PRO A 72 -49.65 -20.48 -21.97
CA PRO A 72 -49.97 -21.34 -23.10
C PRO A 72 -51.20 -20.84 -23.86
N ASN A 73 -51.20 -21.00 -25.19
CA ASN A 73 -52.33 -20.73 -26.07
C ASN A 73 -52.66 -21.98 -26.88
N PHE A 74 -53.90 -22.47 -26.73
CA PHE A 74 -54.43 -23.66 -27.40
C PHE A 74 -55.30 -23.25 -28.59
N THR A 75 -55.09 -23.89 -29.75
CA THR A 75 -55.93 -23.73 -30.94
C THR A 75 -56.32 -25.11 -31.51
N PRO A 76 -57.61 -25.49 -31.47
CA PRO A 76 -58.74 -24.76 -30.86
C PRO A 76 -58.63 -24.67 -29.32
N GLN A 77 -59.43 -23.79 -28.70
CA GLN A 77 -59.41 -23.59 -27.24
C GLN A 77 -59.77 -24.87 -26.48
N VAL A 78 -59.05 -25.15 -25.40
CA VAL A 78 -59.26 -26.30 -24.51
C VAL A 78 -59.84 -25.77 -23.20
N ALA A 79 -61.05 -26.22 -22.85
CA ALA A 79 -61.77 -25.72 -21.67
C ALA A 79 -61.12 -26.14 -20.34
N THR A 80 -60.51 -27.33 -20.28
CA THR A 80 -59.89 -27.88 -19.07
C THR A 80 -58.48 -28.43 -19.33
N PRO A 81 -57.49 -27.57 -19.65
CA PRO A 81 -56.14 -28.04 -20.02
C PRO A 81 -55.46 -28.86 -18.93
N ALA A 82 -55.74 -28.57 -17.65
CA ALA A 82 -55.16 -29.28 -16.51
C ALA A 82 -55.53 -30.77 -16.42
N ALA A 83 -56.58 -31.22 -17.11
CA ALA A 83 -56.99 -32.63 -17.13
C ALA A 83 -56.14 -33.47 -18.09
N GLU A 84 -55.53 -32.84 -19.10
CA GLU A 84 -54.96 -33.52 -20.26
C GLU A 84 -53.50 -33.15 -20.55
N TYR A 85 -53.04 -32.02 -20.02
CA TYR A 85 -51.70 -31.48 -20.26
C TYR A 85 -50.93 -31.32 -18.95
N LYS A 86 -49.61 -31.47 -19.01
CA LYS A 86 -48.75 -31.42 -17.82
C LYS A 86 -47.51 -30.57 -18.04
N TRP A 87 -47.30 -29.62 -17.13
CA TRP A 87 -46.04 -28.87 -17.04
C TRP A 87 -44.99 -29.65 -16.25
N GLN A 88 -43.73 -29.54 -16.66
CA GLN A 88 -42.58 -30.09 -15.95
C GLN A 88 -41.36 -29.18 -16.15
N VAL A 89 -40.52 -29.04 -15.14
CA VAL A 89 -39.17 -28.46 -15.26
C VAL A 89 -38.16 -29.60 -15.32
N LEU A 90 -37.21 -29.54 -16.25
CA LEU A 90 -36.23 -30.61 -16.45
C LEU A 90 -35.19 -30.69 -15.32
N ASP A 91 -34.84 -29.54 -14.72
CA ASP A 91 -33.95 -29.47 -13.56
C ASP A 91 -34.50 -28.51 -12.50
N SER A 92 -35.09 -29.09 -11.45
CA SER A 92 -35.68 -28.35 -10.33
C SER A 92 -34.65 -27.68 -9.41
N LYS A 93 -33.35 -27.92 -9.59
CA LYS A 93 -32.27 -27.19 -8.89
C LYS A 93 -32.04 -25.82 -9.52
N ILE A 94 -32.26 -25.67 -10.83
CA ILE A 94 -32.02 -24.45 -11.59
C ILE A 94 -33.25 -23.54 -11.56
N ALA A 95 -34.45 -24.08 -11.77
CA ALA A 95 -35.69 -23.32 -11.69
C ALA A 95 -36.82 -24.18 -11.12
N GLU A 96 -37.83 -23.55 -10.55
CA GLU A 96 -39.09 -24.20 -10.17
C GLU A 96 -40.28 -23.46 -10.78
N PHE A 97 -41.46 -24.07 -10.76
CA PHE A 97 -42.65 -23.42 -11.28
C PHE A 97 -43.89 -23.75 -10.46
N LYS A 98 -44.89 -22.87 -10.56
CA LYS A 98 -46.23 -23.05 -10.01
C LYS A 98 -47.27 -22.88 -11.12
N VAL A 99 -48.16 -23.85 -11.28
CA VAL A 99 -49.28 -23.77 -12.22
C VAL A 99 -50.39 -22.91 -11.62
N ASN A 100 -50.86 -21.95 -12.40
CA ASN A 100 -51.94 -21.04 -12.04
C ASN A 100 -53.32 -21.61 -12.43
N ALA A 101 -54.40 -21.00 -11.95
CA ALA A 101 -55.77 -21.42 -12.27
C ALA A 101 -56.12 -21.33 -13.77
N ASP A 102 -55.48 -20.41 -14.51
CA ASP A 102 -55.60 -20.27 -15.98
C ASP A 102 -54.65 -21.20 -16.76
N PHE A 103 -54.01 -22.16 -16.07
CA PHE A 103 -53.03 -23.11 -16.61
C PHE A 103 -51.72 -22.51 -17.15
N SER A 104 -51.52 -21.20 -16.99
CA SER A 104 -50.20 -20.59 -17.10
C SER A 104 -49.28 -21.05 -15.98
N VAL A 105 -47.97 -20.84 -16.14
CA VAL A 105 -46.98 -21.17 -15.10
C VAL A 105 -46.19 -19.95 -14.69
N ASN A 106 -46.04 -19.74 -13.39
CA ASN A 106 -45.03 -18.84 -12.86
C ASN A 106 -43.75 -19.62 -12.61
N VAL A 107 -42.65 -19.21 -13.23
CA VAL A 107 -41.33 -19.83 -13.13
C VAL A 107 -40.43 -18.96 -12.27
N ILE A 108 -39.75 -19.55 -11.28
CA ILE A 108 -38.82 -18.90 -10.36
C ILE A 108 -37.42 -19.44 -10.60
N GLY A 109 -36.44 -18.56 -10.86
CA GLY A 109 -35.03 -18.95 -10.96
C GLY A 109 -34.45 -19.28 -9.59
N LYS A 110 -33.72 -20.39 -9.43
CA LYS A 110 -33.15 -20.83 -8.15
C LYS A 110 -31.63 -20.74 -8.11
N SER A 111 -30.95 -21.30 -9.10
CA SER A 111 -29.49 -21.33 -9.14
C SER A 111 -28.99 -21.18 -10.57
N LYS A 112 -27.77 -20.67 -10.71
CA LYS A 112 -27.14 -20.39 -12.01
C LYS A 112 -27.09 -21.64 -12.88
N GLY A 113 -27.57 -21.52 -14.11
CA GLY A 113 -27.58 -22.62 -15.07
C GLY A 113 -28.65 -22.46 -16.13
N GLU A 114 -28.82 -23.50 -16.95
CA GLU A 114 -29.90 -23.56 -17.94
C GLU A 114 -30.78 -24.79 -17.69
N THR A 115 -32.10 -24.60 -17.77
CA THR A 115 -33.09 -25.67 -17.72
C THR A 115 -34.23 -25.37 -18.67
N GLU A 116 -35.18 -26.29 -18.83
CA GLU A 116 -36.36 -26.09 -19.67
C GLU A 116 -37.64 -26.34 -18.86
N VAL A 117 -38.62 -25.45 -19.03
CA VAL A 117 -39.99 -25.67 -18.54
C VAL A 117 -40.83 -26.11 -19.74
N VAL A 118 -41.30 -27.35 -19.68
CA VAL A 118 -41.87 -28.09 -20.81
C VAL A 118 -43.34 -28.41 -20.55
N LEU A 119 -44.15 -28.23 -21.59
CA LEU A 119 -45.54 -28.67 -21.62
C LEU A 119 -45.66 -29.98 -22.40
N TYR A 120 -46.16 -31.02 -21.73
CA TYR A 120 -46.46 -32.32 -22.29
C TYR A 120 -47.96 -32.45 -22.58
N GLY A 121 -48.28 -33.07 -23.71
CA GLY A 121 -49.65 -33.35 -24.13
C GLY A 121 -50.15 -34.71 -23.64
N PRO A 122 -51.39 -35.08 -24.01
CA PRO A 122 -52.07 -36.28 -23.49
C PRO A 122 -51.35 -37.59 -23.83
N SER A 123 -50.61 -37.61 -24.95
CA SER A 123 -49.81 -38.77 -25.37
C SER A 123 -48.48 -38.93 -24.61
N GLY A 124 -48.20 -38.05 -23.65
CA GLY A 124 -46.91 -37.99 -22.94
C GLY A 124 -45.76 -37.42 -23.79
N LYS A 125 -46.03 -36.95 -25.02
CA LYS A 125 -45.03 -36.29 -25.86
C LYS A 125 -44.90 -34.81 -25.50
N LYS A 126 -43.66 -34.31 -25.55
CA LYS A 126 -43.35 -32.88 -25.46
C LYS A 126 -44.06 -32.14 -26.60
N ILE A 127 -44.82 -31.10 -26.28
CA ILE A 127 -45.50 -30.25 -27.24
C ILE A 127 -44.70 -28.97 -27.48
N VAL A 128 -44.32 -28.30 -26.40
CA VAL A 128 -43.58 -27.03 -26.43
C VAL A 128 -42.78 -26.86 -25.13
N GLY A 129 -41.73 -26.04 -25.15
CA GLY A 129 -40.93 -25.74 -23.96
C GLY A 129 -40.30 -24.37 -24.03
N CYS A 130 -40.03 -23.79 -22.85
CA CYS A 130 -39.31 -22.54 -22.69
C CYS A 130 -37.93 -22.81 -22.08
N LEU A 131 -36.87 -22.41 -22.76
CA LEU A 131 -35.52 -22.42 -22.22
C LEU A 131 -35.39 -21.34 -21.13
N ILE A 132 -34.98 -21.72 -19.93
CA ILE A 132 -34.76 -20.84 -18.79
C ILE A 132 -33.26 -20.78 -18.51
N THR A 133 -32.65 -19.63 -18.73
CA THR A 133 -31.28 -19.33 -18.29
C THR A 133 -31.35 -18.55 -16.98
N VAL A 134 -30.82 -19.08 -15.89
CA VAL A 134 -30.74 -18.38 -14.60
C VAL A 134 -29.32 -17.86 -14.40
N GLN A 135 -29.20 -16.58 -14.12
CA GLN A 135 -27.96 -15.88 -13.76
C GLN A 135 -27.91 -15.63 -12.25
N GLU A 136 -26.71 -15.39 -11.72
CA GLU A 136 -26.56 -14.99 -10.33
C GLU A 136 -27.12 -13.59 -10.11
N LYS A 137 -27.86 -13.41 -9.02
CA LYS A 137 -28.26 -12.08 -8.56
C LYS A 137 -27.07 -11.49 -7.83
N GLU A 138 -26.39 -10.52 -8.43
CA GLU A 138 -25.36 -9.77 -7.73
C GLU A 138 -25.99 -9.06 -6.54
N ALA A 139 -25.56 -9.43 -5.33
CA ALA A 139 -25.90 -8.64 -4.15
C ALA A 139 -25.28 -7.26 -4.33
N LYS A 140 -26.11 -6.21 -4.39
CA LYS A 140 -25.64 -4.83 -4.32
C LYS A 140 -25.08 -4.63 -2.91
N TYR A 141 -23.76 -4.67 -2.82
CA TYR A 141 -23.02 -4.29 -1.63
C TYR A 141 -22.92 -2.76 -1.62
N GLU A 142 -23.46 -2.10 -0.60
CA GLU A 142 -23.29 -0.65 -0.44
C GLU A 142 -22.00 -0.39 0.33
N ASP A 143 -21.02 0.20 -0.35
CA ASP A 143 -19.77 0.66 0.24
C ASP A 143 -20.05 1.84 1.18
N ASP A 144 -19.85 1.64 2.47
CA ASP A 144 -20.03 2.68 3.50
C ASP A 144 -18.84 3.66 3.61
N GLY A 145 -17.83 3.48 2.74
CA GLY A 145 -16.62 4.28 2.67
C GLY A 145 -15.65 4.02 3.82
N ILE A 146 -15.80 2.91 4.55
CA ILE A 146 -14.93 2.51 5.66
C ILE A 146 -14.22 1.22 5.28
N LEU A 147 -12.89 1.23 5.23
CA LEU A 147 -12.13 0.00 4.99
C LEU A 147 -12.15 -0.89 6.24
N LYS A 148 -12.65 -2.12 6.12
CA LYS A 148 -12.77 -3.08 7.22
C LYS A 148 -11.88 -4.29 6.97
N ILE A 149 -10.91 -4.53 7.85
CA ILE A 149 -9.95 -5.65 7.77
C ILE A 149 -10.04 -6.54 9.01
N LEU A 150 -10.22 -7.86 8.81
CA LEU A 150 -10.09 -8.87 9.86
C LEU A 150 -8.84 -9.73 9.65
N ALA A 151 -7.94 -9.74 10.62
CA ALA A 151 -6.82 -10.67 10.65
C ALA A 151 -7.16 -11.93 11.45
N ILE A 152 -6.90 -13.10 10.87
CA ILE A 152 -6.87 -14.39 11.57
C ILE A 152 -5.41 -14.76 11.77
N GLY A 153 -4.91 -14.57 12.98
CA GLY A 153 -3.49 -14.68 13.27
C GLY A 153 -3.16 -14.83 14.75
N ASN A 154 -2.17 -14.07 15.19
CA ASN A 154 -1.49 -14.25 16.47
C ASN A 154 -0.74 -12.96 16.89
N SER A 155 0.36 -13.08 17.64
CA SER A 155 1.18 -11.93 18.05
C SER A 155 1.84 -11.18 16.90
N PHE A 156 2.00 -11.79 15.72
CA PHE A 156 2.57 -11.12 14.55
C PHE A 156 1.53 -10.25 13.83
N SER A 157 0.25 -10.65 13.79
CA SER A 157 -0.82 -9.75 13.32
C SER A 157 -1.04 -8.60 14.31
N GLU A 158 -0.90 -8.86 15.62
CA GLU A 158 -0.90 -7.81 16.64
C GLU A 158 0.20 -6.78 16.37
N ASP A 159 1.45 -7.23 16.16
CA ASP A 159 2.59 -6.35 15.91
C ASP A 159 2.40 -5.48 14.65
N ALA A 160 1.74 -6.00 13.61
CA ALA A 160 1.56 -5.27 12.35
C ALA A 160 0.36 -4.31 12.35
N LEU A 161 -0.75 -4.69 12.99
CA LEU A 161 -2.04 -4.03 12.79
C LEU A 161 -2.48 -3.18 13.99
N GLU A 162 -2.17 -3.59 15.22
CA GLU A 162 -2.90 -3.07 16.39
C GLU A 162 -2.37 -1.74 16.92
N SER A 163 -1.14 -1.34 16.57
CA SER A 163 -0.49 -0.19 17.20
C SER A 163 -0.57 1.09 16.37
N TYR A 164 -0.34 1.01 15.05
CA TYR A 164 -0.04 2.20 14.24
C TYR A 164 -0.85 2.35 12.95
N LEU A 165 -1.44 1.26 12.44
CA LEU A 165 -2.14 1.27 11.15
C LEU A 165 -3.33 2.26 11.13
N ALA A 166 -4.13 2.27 12.20
CA ALA A 166 -5.25 3.21 12.31
C ALA A 166 -4.80 4.67 12.29
N GLY A 167 -3.71 5.00 12.99
CA GLY A 167 -3.16 6.36 13.00
C GLY A 167 -2.61 6.81 11.63
N LEU A 168 -1.95 5.90 10.91
CA LEU A 168 -1.49 6.13 9.53
C LEU A 168 -2.66 6.43 8.58
N ALA A 169 -3.75 5.65 8.68
CA ALA A 169 -4.97 5.85 7.90
C ALA A 169 -5.64 7.21 8.22
N ILE A 170 -5.85 7.51 9.50
CA ILE A 170 -6.48 8.74 9.97
C ILE A 170 -5.71 9.98 9.50
N ALA A 171 -4.37 9.95 9.56
CA ALA A 171 -3.54 11.08 9.12
C ALA A 171 -3.64 11.38 7.62
N LYS A 172 -4.15 10.43 6.82
CA LYS A 172 -4.42 10.60 5.38
C LYS A 172 -5.90 10.74 5.05
N GLY A 173 -6.76 10.86 6.07
CA GLY A 173 -8.20 11.03 5.89
C GLY A 173 -8.95 9.73 5.57
N HIS A 174 -8.30 8.57 5.66
CA HIS A 174 -8.94 7.28 5.45
C HIS A 174 -9.68 6.83 6.71
N LYS A 175 -10.84 6.20 6.53
CA LYS A 175 -11.58 5.53 7.61
C LYS A 175 -11.24 4.04 7.59
N ILE A 176 -10.94 3.49 8.76
CA ILE A 176 -10.58 2.08 8.90
C ILE A 176 -11.17 1.47 10.17
N VAL A 177 -11.56 0.20 10.09
CA VAL A 177 -11.84 -0.67 11.24
C VAL A 177 -10.95 -1.91 11.13
N ILE A 178 -10.30 -2.28 12.23
CA ILE A 178 -9.35 -3.38 12.27
C ILE A 178 -9.82 -4.41 13.30
N GLY A 179 -10.08 -5.64 12.88
CA GLY A 179 -10.27 -6.79 13.75
C GLY A 179 -9.01 -7.67 13.75
N ASN A 180 -8.63 -8.20 14.91
CA ASN A 180 -7.60 -9.23 15.04
C ASN A 180 -8.11 -10.38 15.91
N MET A 181 -8.15 -11.58 15.32
CA MET A 181 -8.44 -12.82 16.02
C MET A 181 -7.14 -13.37 16.59
N TYR A 182 -6.88 -13.05 17.87
CA TYR A 182 -5.62 -13.34 18.53
C TYR A 182 -5.66 -14.64 19.33
N ILE A 183 -4.73 -15.54 19.03
CA ILE A 183 -4.23 -16.61 19.90
C ILE A 183 -2.70 -16.60 19.80
N GLY A 184 -1.99 -16.59 20.93
CA GLY A 184 -0.53 -16.57 20.95
C GLY A 184 0.06 -17.79 20.24
N GLY A 185 0.94 -17.56 19.25
CA GLY A 185 1.57 -18.64 18.48
C GLY A 185 0.62 -19.50 17.64
N ALA A 186 -0.57 -19.01 17.29
CA ALA A 186 -1.49 -19.83 16.50
C ALA A 186 -0.98 -20.09 15.07
N SER A 187 -1.00 -21.37 14.69
CA SER A 187 -0.73 -21.86 13.34
C SER A 187 -2.00 -21.93 12.49
N LEU A 188 -1.82 -22.08 11.17
CA LEU A 188 -2.94 -22.35 10.26
C LEU A 188 -3.72 -23.61 10.67
N SER A 189 -3.04 -24.67 11.13
CA SER A 189 -3.71 -25.89 11.56
C SER A 189 -4.56 -25.70 12.82
N LEU A 190 -4.09 -24.89 13.78
CA LEU A 190 -4.89 -24.52 14.95
C LEU A 190 -6.12 -23.70 14.56
N HIS A 191 -5.98 -22.77 13.61
CA HIS A 191 -7.11 -22.01 13.10
C HIS A 191 -8.17 -22.92 12.46
N VAL A 192 -7.77 -23.90 11.63
CA VAL A 192 -8.68 -24.90 11.06
C VAL A 192 -9.36 -25.73 12.15
N GLN A 193 -8.60 -26.21 13.14
CA GLN A 193 -9.18 -26.97 14.26
C GLN A 193 -10.25 -26.15 15.00
N ASN A 194 -9.97 -24.89 15.30
CA ASN A 194 -10.90 -24.01 15.98
C ASN A 194 -12.12 -23.67 15.11
N ALA A 195 -11.93 -23.47 13.80
CA ALA A 195 -12.99 -23.21 12.84
C ALA A 195 -13.95 -24.41 12.73
N THR A 196 -13.42 -25.61 12.47
CA THR A 196 -14.18 -26.86 12.29
C THR A 196 -15.02 -27.19 13.51
N ASN A 197 -14.49 -26.96 14.72
CA ASN A 197 -15.18 -27.26 15.97
C ASN A 197 -15.92 -26.03 16.57
N ASN A 198 -15.94 -24.89 15.87
CA ASN A 198 -16.50 -23.62 16.32
C ASN A 198 -16.08 -23.23 17.76
N ILE A 199 -14.78 -23.33 18.04
CA ILE A 199 -14.23 -23.07 19.37
C ILE A 199 -14.15 -21.56 19.65
N ASN A 200 -14.64 -21.17 20.83
CA ASN A 200 -14.56 -19.83 21.40
C ASN A 200 -13.18 -19.56 22.04
N ALA A 201 -12.09 -19.65 21.28
CA ALA A 201 -10.73 -19.61 21.80
C ALA A 201 -10.02 -18.25 21.67
N TYR A 202 -10.58 -17.30 20.92
CA TYR A 202 -9.86 -16.09 20.52
C TYR A 202 -10.11 -14.94 21.48
N ALA A 203 -9.06 -14.16 21.73
CA ALA A 203 -9.21 -12.78 22.16
C ALA A 203 -9.46 -11.93 20.90
N TYR A 204 -10.72 -11.60 20.64
CA TYR A 204 -11.09 -10.76 19.51
C TYR A 204 -10.81 -9.29 19.86
N ARG A 205 -9.90 -8.67 19.13
CA ARG A 205 -9.43 -7.31 19.38
C ARG A 205 -9.87 -6.43 18.22
N LYS A 206 -10.70 -5.42 18.50
CA LYS A 206 -11.27 -4.54 17.46
C LYS A 206 -10.83 -3.10 17.70
N ILE A 207 -10.32 -2.45 16.68
CA ILE A 207 -9.98 -1.02 16.66
C ILE A 207 -11.03 -0.32 15.81
N ASN A 208 -11.76 0.61 16.42
CA ASN A 208 -12.78 1.38 15.73
C ASN A 208 -12.19 2.54 14.91
N GLN A 209 -13.05 3.29 14.22
CA GLN A 209 -12.63 4.42 13.36
C GLN A 209 -11.93 5.56 14.11
N GLN A 210 -12.09 5.64 15.44
CA GLN A 210 -11.40 6.60 16.29
C GLN A 210 -10.02 6.09 16.76
N GLY A 211 -9.59 4.90 16.31
CA GLY A 211 -8.35 4.27 16.76
C GLY A 211 -8.44 3.66 18.15
N ILE A 212 -9.64 3.50 18.72
CA ILE A 212 -9.84 2.96 20.07
C ILE A 212 -9.94 1.43 19.99
N LYS A 213 -9.06 0.75 20.72
CA LYS A 213 -9.02 -0.71 20.82
C LYS A 213 -9.94 -1.23 21.93
N ALA A 214 -10.80 -2.18 21.60
CA ALA A 214 -11.55 -3.01 22.53
C ALA A 214 -11.14 -4.48 22.40
N THR A 215 -11.24 -5.26 23.47
CA THR A 215 -10.94 -6.69 23.48
C THR A 215 -12.09 -7.48 24.07
N THR A 216 -12.53 -8.51 23.35
CA THR A 216 -13.58 -9.44 23.77
C THR A 216 -12.99 -10.85 23.83
N ALA A 217 -13.03 -11.47 25.00
CA ALA A 217 -12.54 -12.83 25.19
C ALA A 217 -13.54 -13.87 24.71
N ASN A 218 -13.06 -15.10 24.47
CA ASN A 218 -13.87 -16.28 24.17
C ASN A 218 -14.76 -16.11 22.93
N VAL A 219 -14.18 -15.60 21.83
CA VAL A 219 -14.88 -15.41 20.55
C VAL A 219 -14.45 -16.51 19.57
N SER A 220 -15.36 -17.03 18.74
CA SER A 220 -15.03 -17.93 17.63
C SER A 220 -14.81 -17.17 16.32
N ILE A 221 -14.17 -17.80 15.34
CA ILE A 221 -14.02 -17.24 13.99
C ILE A 221 -15.40 -16.92 13.39
N ALA A 222 -16.39 -17.79 13.54
CA ALA A 222 -17.74 -17.55 13.01
C ALA A 222 -18.38 -16.26 13.58
N THR A 223 -18.24 -16.02 14.88
CA THR A 223 -18.77 -14.81 15.52
C THR A 223 -18.09 -13.55 14.97
N ALA A 224 -16.76 -13.56 14.81
CA ALA A 224 -16.04 -12.41 14.26
C ALA A 224 -16.33 -12.17 12.77
N LEU A 225 -16.53 -13.22 11.97
CA LEU A 225 -16.96 -13.09 10.57
C LEU A 225 -18.37 -12.49 10.44
N ALA A 226 -19.22 -12.72 11.44
CA ALA A 226 -20.56 -12.16 11.51
C ALA A 226 -20.61 -10.77 12.20
N ASP A 227 -19.51 -10.28 12.74
CA ASP A 227 -19.46 -8.99 13.46
C ASP A 227 -19.54 -7.80 12.48
N ASP A 228 -18.89 -7.90 11.33
CA ASP A 228 -18.82 -6.84 10.31
C ASP A 228 -18.88 -7.43 8.90
N ASP A 229 -19.05 -6.57 7.91
CA ASP A 229 -19.02 -6.89 6.49
C ASP A 229 -17.63 -6.66 5.89
N TRP A 230 -16.63 -7.30 6.48
CA TRP A 230 -15.21 -7.18 6.15
C TRP A 230 -14.90 -7.09 4.65
N ASP A 231 -14.25 -6.01 4.24
CA ASP A 231 -13.70 -5.85 2.88
C ASP A 231 -12.49 -6.76 2.66
N TYR A 232 -11.71 -6.94 3.72
CA TYR A 232 -10.50 -7.73 3.70
C TYR A 232 -10.47 -8.74 4.84
N ILE A 233 -9.97 -9.95 4.54
CA ILE A 233 -9.62 -10.94 5.56
C ILE A 233 -8.22 -11.46 5.29
N SER A 234 -7.35 -11.40 6.30
CA SER A 234 -5.96 -11.84 6.15
C SER A 234 -5.66 -13.12 6.92
N PHE A 235 -4.79 -13.94 6.32
CA PHE A 235 -4.24 -15.15 6.92
C PHE A 235 -2.72 -15.07 7.02
N GLN A 236 -2.16 -15.80 7.97
CA GLN A 236 -0.73 -16.01 8.11
C GLN A 236 -0.45 -17.36 8.76
N GLN A 237 0.78 -17.86 8.56
CA GLN A 237 1.31 -18.97 9.34
C GLN A 237 1.98 -18.46 10.63
N GLU A 238 2.11 -19.34 11.63
CA GLU A 238 2.98 -19.08 12.78
C GLU A 238 4.46 -18.95 12.37
N SER A 239 5.23 -18.17 13.13
CA SER A 239 6.59 -17.83 12.73
C SER A 239 7.55 -19.02 12.62
N PRO A 240 7.50 -20.10 13.45
CA PRO A 240 8.33 -21.29 13.27
C PRO A 240 8.18 -21.95 11.90
N ASN A 241 6.98 -21.91 11.32
CA ASN A 241 6.59 -22.62 10.09
C ASN A 241 6.36 -21.67 8.91
N SER A 242 6.56 -20.36 9.10
CA SER A 242 6.30 -19.32 8.10
C SER A 242 7.07 -19.47 6.78
N GLY A 243 8.24 -20.11 6.79
CA GLY A 243 9.02 -20.44 5.59
C GLY A 243 8.91 -21.89 5.13
N LYS A 244 7.97 -22.69 5.68
CA LYS A 244 7.79 -24.10 5.31
C LYS A 244 6.48 -24.29 4.55
N PHE A 245 6.55 -24.22 3.21
CA PHE A 245 5.37 -24.28 2.35
C PHE A 245 4.46 -25.49 2.60
N ASP A 246 5.01 -26.67 2.91
CA ASP A 246 4.22 -27.89 3.17
C ASP A 246 3.26 -27.74 4.37
N THR A 247 3.51 -26.76 5.25
CA THR A 247 2.63 -26.45 6.39
C THR A 247 1.47 -25.52 6.03
N PHE A 248 1.39 -25.04 4.79
CA PHE A 248 0.33 -24.13 4.32
C PHE A 248 -0.91 -24.87 3.80
N SER A 249 -0.89 -26.20 3.69
CA SER A 249 -2.08 -26.97 3.27
C SER A 249 -3.37 -26.65 4.05
N PRO A 250 -3.36 -26.35 5.38
CA PRO A 250 -4.58 -25.99 6.10
C PRO A 250 -5.19 -24.64 5.67
N LEU A 251 -4.47 -23.81 4.92
CA LEU A 251 -4.97 -22.54 4.40
C LEU A 251 -6.22 -22.72 3.53
N VAL A 252 -6.30 -23.82 2.75
CA VAL A 252 -7.43 -24.10 1.87
C VAL A 252 -8.71 -24.35 2.68
N ASP A 253 -8.62 -25.16 3.74
CA ASP A 253 -9.76 -25.49 4.60
C ASP A 253 -10.21 -24.26 5.40
N LEU A 254 -9.26 -23.48 5.93
CA LEU A 254 -9.57 -22.24 6.63
C LEU A 254 -10.26 -21.23 5.71
N TYR A 255 -9.76 -21.06 4.49
CA TYR A 255 -10.38 -20.21 3.47
C TYR A 255 -11.81 -20.66 3.14
N ASN A 256 -12.02 -21.95 2.87
CA ASN A 256 -13.35 -22.49 2.56
C ASN A 256 -14.33 -22.28 3.72
N TYR A 257 -13.86 -22.43 4.97
CA TYR A 257 -14.65 -22.13 6.15
C TYR A 257 -15.05 -20.65 6.23
N VAL A 258 -14.08 -19.74 6.01
CA VAL A 258 -14.28 -18.29 6.07
C VAL A 258 -15.22 -17.83 4.96
N LYS A 259 -14.94 -18.20 3.71
CA LYS A 259 -15.70 -17.79 2.51
C LYS A 259 -17.19 -18.09 2.62
N THR A 260 -17.55 -19.20 3.27
CA THR A 260 -18.95 -19.62 3.41
C THR A 260 -19.70 -18.86 4.51
N ARG A 261 -19.01 -18.00 5.28
CA ARG A 261 -19.55 -17.29 6.47
C ARG A 261 -19.36 -15.78 6.43
N THR A 262 -18.61 -15.26 5.47
CA THR A 262 -18.44 -13.81 5.28
C THR A 262 -19.74 -13.17 4.79
N LYS A 263 -20.14 -12.05 5.40
CA LYS A 263 -21.31 -11.27 4.97
C LYS A 263 -21.10 -10.57 3.63
N ASN A 264 -19.89 -10.02 3.41
CA ASN A 264 -19.55 -9.31 2.19
C ASN A 264 -19.20 -10.31 1.08
N PRO A 265 -19.99 -10.41 -0.01
CA PRO A 265 -19.70 -11.33 -1.12
C PRO A 265 -18.50 -10.87 -1.97
N GLN A 266 -18.07 -9.62 -1.83
CA GLN A 266 -16.92 -9.02 -2.52
C GLN A 266 -15.64 -9.02 -1.67
N VAL A 267 -15.66 -9.66 -0.50
CA VAL A 267 -14.50 -9.76 0.41
C VAL A 267 -13.24 -10.23 -0.34
N LYS A 268 -12.13 -9.56 -0.06
CA LYS A 268 -10.81 -9.86 -0.62
C LYS A 268 -9.93 -10.52 0.42
N TYR A 269 -9.15 -11.51 -0.02
CA TYR A 269 -8.30 -12.28 0.88
C TYR A 269 -6.84 -11.89 0.74
N ILE A 270 -6.17 -11.77 1.88
CA ILE A 270 -4.78 -11.30 1.99
C ILE A 270 -3.93 -12.38 2.64
N LEU A 271 -2.69 -12.54 2.16
CA LEU A 271 -1.66 -13.22 2.96
C LEU A 271 -0.74 -12.19 3.60
N HIS A 272 -0.56 -12.28 4.91
CA HIS A 272 0.39 -11.44 5.64
C HIS A 272 1.76 -12.14 5.68
N GLN A 273 2.66 -11.77 4.77
CA GLN A 273 4.02 -12.28 4.74
C GLN A 273 4.80 -11.70 5.93
N THR A 274 5.07 -12.54 6.92
CA THR A 274 5.77 -12.19 8.16
C THR A 274 7.29 -12.05 7.95
N TRP A 275 8.04 -11.68 8.99
CA TRP A 275 9.48 -11.42 8.95
C TRP A 275 10.33 -12.58 9.49
N ALA A 276 11.59 -12.62 9.05
CA ALA A 276 12.61 -13.47 9.64
C ALA A 276 13.02 -12.95 11.04
N TYR A 277 13.49 -13.86 11.90
CA TYR A 277 14.03 -13.52 13.22
C TYR A 277 15.32 -12.71 13.15
N GLN A 278 15.70 -12.07 14.26
CA GLN A 278 17.02 -11.45 14.40
C GLN A 278 18.15 -12.48 14.25
N LYS A 279 19.30 -12.07 13.72
CA LYS A 279 20.49 -12.92 13.53
C LYS A 279 20.97 -13.55 14.84
N ASN A 280 20.83 -12.84 15.95
CA ASN A 280 21.21 -13.32 17.28
C ASN A 280 20.02 -13.90 18.08
N SER A 281 18.89 -14.18 17.44
CA SER A 281 17.71 -14.74 18.11
C SER A 281 18.04 -16.06 18.82
N THR A 282 17.66 -16.16 20.08
CA THR A 282 17.81 -17.38 20.90
C THR A 282 16.59 -18.29 20.84
N TYR A 283 15.57 -17.92 20.06
CA TYR A 283 14.35 -18.71 19.95
C TYR A 283 14.64 -20.06 19.27
N SER A 284 14.29 -21.16 19.95
CA SER A 284 14.68 -22.53 19.55
C SER A 284 14.20 -22.90 18.15
N ALA A 285 13.03 -22.41 17.74
CA ALA A 285 12.48 -22.64 16.41
C ALA A 285 13.31 -22.04 15.28
N PHE A 286 14.25 -21.13 15.55
CA PHE A 286 15.15 -20.60 14.53
C PHE A 286 16.05 -21.69 13.93
N ALA A 287 16.25 -22.81 14.64
CA ALA A 287 16.93 -24.00 14.12
C ALA A 287 16.22 -24.60 12.88
N ASN A 288 14.93 -24.32 12.66
CA ASN A 288 14.24 -24.69 11.41
C ASN A 288 14.88 -24.07 10.16
N TYR A 289 15.64 -22.99 10.34
CA TYR A 289 16.30 -22.21 9.29
C TYR A 289 17.79 -22.07 9.57
N ASP A 290 18.39 -23.06 10.23
CA ASP A 290 19.83 -23.12 10.59
C ASP A 290 20.33 -21.93 11.44
N LYS A 291 19.41 -21.22 12.11
CA LYS A 291 19.69 -19.94 12.78
C LYS A 291 20.26 -18.87 11.84
N ASP A 292 19.84 -18.90 10.59
CA ASP A 292 20.23 -17.95 9.55
C ASP A 292 19.03 -17.08 9.14
N GLN A 293 19.19 -15.76 9.30
CA GLN A 293 18.14 -14.78 9.03
C GLN A 293 17.82 -14.70 7.53
N ASP A 294 18.83 -14.73 6.68
CA ASP A 294 18.66 -14.57 5.24
C ASP A 294 18.03 -15.85 4.65
N LYS A 295 18.41 -17.04 5.16
CA LYS A 295 17.77 -18.32 4.85
C LYS A 295 16.30 -18.32 5.27
N MET A 296 15.99 -17.85 6.49
CA MET A 296 14.61 -17.77 6.96
C MET A 296 13.78 -16.79 6.12
N TYR A 297 14.33 -15.62 5.82
CA TYR A 297 13.66 -14.62 4.98
C TYR A 297 13.35 -15.18 3.58
N ALA A 298 14.34 -15.77 2.91
CA ALA A 298 14.16 -16.37 1.59
C ALA A 298 13.10 -17.49 1.61
N ALA A 299 13.11 -18.34 2.64
CA ALA A 299 12.13 -19.40 2.81
C ALA A 299 10.71 -18.86 3.02
N ILE A 300 10.55 -17.78 3.79
CA ILE A 300 9.26 -17.10 3.97
C ILE A 300 8.74 -16.54 2.65
N VAL A 301 9.57 -15.79 1.91
CA VAL A 301 9.17 -15.22 0.60
C VAL A 301 8.74 -16.32 -0.36
N ASP A 302 9.49 -17.42 -0.45
CA ASP A 302 9.16 -18.57 -1.30
C ASP A 302 7.83 -19.22 -0.88
N ALA A 303 7.66 -19.51 0.41
CA ALA A 303 6.45 -20.14 0.93
C ALA A 303 5.20 -19.30 0.65
N TYR A 304 5.25 -17.98 0.91
CA TYR A 304 4.11 -17.08 0.66
C TYR A 304 3.87 -16.86 -0.84
N THR A 305 4.91 -16.88 -1.68
CA THR A 305 4.76 -16.83 -3.15
C THR A 305 4.02 -18.06 -3.66
N LYS A 306 4.37 -19.26 -3.18
CA LYS A 306 3.69 -20.51 -3.53
C LYS A 306 2.26 -20.56 -2.98
N ALA A 307 2.03 -20.07 -1.76
CA ALA A 307 0.72 -20.05 -1.11
C ALA A 307 -0.34 -19.25 -1.87
N LYS A 308 0.05 -18.28 -2.71
CA LYS A 308 -0.88 -17.55 -3.59
C LYS A 308 -1.68 -18.45 -4.53
N ALA A 309 -1.16 -19.62 -4.87
CA ALA A 309 -1.83 -20.57 -5.76
C ALA A 309 -2.84 -21.48 -5.04
N LEU A 310 -2.85 -21.49 -3.70
CA LEU A 310 -3.71 -22.38 -2.92
C LEU A 310 -5.16 -21.88 -2.83
N ILE A 311 -5.33 -20.56 -2.77
CA ILE A 311 -6.64 -19.89 -2.64
C ILE A 311 -6.65 -18.59 -3.45
N PRO A 312 -7.83 -18.04 -3.80
CA PRO A 312 -7.92 -16.71 -4.44
C PRO A 312 -7.41 -15.62 -3.50
N ILE A 313 -6.17 -15.19 -3.72
CA ILE A 313 -5.51 -14.10 -2.99
C ILE A 313 -5.55 -12.82 -3.82
N ASP A 314 -6.03 -11.73 -3.22
CA ASP A 314 -5.97 -10.40 -3.82
C ASP A 314 -4.55 -9.84 -3.75
N ARG A 315 -3.91 -9.91 -2.57
CA ARG A 315 -2.52 -9.48 -2.39
C ARG A 315 -1.80 -10.18 -1.25
N VAL A 316 -0.47 -10.14 -1.32
CA VAL A 316 0.42 -10.48 -0.20
C VAL A 316 0.94 -9.18 0.38
N VAL A 317 0.78 -8.96 1.69
CA VAL A 317 1.36 -7.79 2.37
C VAL A 317 2.80 -8.15 2.78
N PRO A 318 3.83 -7.51 2.19
CA PRO A 318 5.23 -7.92 2.31
C PRO A 318 5.91 -7.35 3.56
N ALA A 319 5.30 -7.52 4.74
CA ALA A 319 5.87 -7.00 5.99
C ALA A 319 7.26 -7.60 6.28
N GLY A 320 7.48 -8.86 5.92
CA GLY A 320 8.78 -9.52 5.99
C GLY A 320 9.87 -8.81 5.20
N THR A 321 9.61 -8.50 3.94
CA THR A 321 10.52 -7.73 3.08
C THR A 321 10.72 -6.31 3.61
N ALA A 322 9.68 -5.65 4.14
CA ALA A 322 9.84 -4.32 4.72
C ALA A 322 10.81 -4.31 5.92
N ILE A 323 10.69 -5.29 6.81
CA ILE A 323 11.64 -5.45 7.92
C ILE A 323 13.05 -5.75 7.39
N GLN A 324 13.18 -6.62 6.38
CA GLN A 324 14.48 -6.95 5.81
C GLN A 324 15.13 -5.74 5.09
N ASN A 325 14.34 -4.90 4.41
CA ASN A 325 14.79 -3.62 3.86
C ASN A 325 15.29 -2.69 4.97
N GLY A 326 14.50 -2.52 6.04
CA GLY A 326 14.85 -1.71 7.20
C GLY A 326 16.17 -2.12 7.83
N ARG A 327 16.41 -3.43 7.97
CA ARG A 327 17.66 -4.01 8.50
C ARG A 327 18.91 -3.65 7.70
N THR A 328 18.76 -3.29 6.43
CA THR A 328 19.89 -2.84 5.61
C THR A 328 20.32 -1.41 5.92
N SER A 329 19.54 -0.62 6.66
CA SER A 329 19.89 0.75 7.05
C SER A 329 20.83 0.79 8.26
N ILE A 330 21.18 2.00 8.70
CA ILE A 330 21.92 2.29 9.93
C ILE A 330 21.26 1.74 11.21
N ILE A 331 19.96 1.44 11.18
CA ILE A 331 19.28 0.75 12.30
C ILE A 331 19.88 -0.63 12.51
N GLY A 332 20.36 -1.28 11.44
CA GLY A 332 20.85 -2.64 11.48
C GLY A 332 19.75 -3.62 11.93
N ASP A 333 20.16 -4.71 12.57
CA ASP A 333 19.26 -5.81 12.95
C ASP A 333 18.44 -5.54 14.22
N ASN A 334 18.01 -4.30 14.46
CA ASN A 334 17.31 -3.85 15.68
C ASN A 334 15.80 -3.62 15.46
N PHE A 335 15.16 -4.48 14.66
CA PHE A 335 13.72 -4.42 14.38
C PHE A 335 12.87 -5.35 15.26
N CYS A 336 13.49 -6.14 16.15
CA CYS A 336 12.78 -7.01 17.07
C CYS A 336 13.12 -6.70 18.53
N ARG A 337 12.15 -6.90 19.44
CA ARG A 337 12.29 -6.65 20.89
C ARG A 337 12.83 -7.84 21.69
N ASP A 338 12.67 -9.05 21.16
CA ASP A 338 12.96 -10.30 21.87
C ASP A 338 13.54 -11.38 20.94
N GLY A 339 14.16 -10.98 19.82
CA GLY A 339 14.70 -11.90 18.83
C GLY A 339 13.73 -12.26 17.71
N TYR A 340 12.42 -12.04 17.86
CA TYR A 340 11.44 -12.45 16.84
C TYR A 340 10.18 -11.60 16.74
N HIS A 341 9.63 -11.09 17.85
CA HIS A 341 8.56 -10.09 17.78
C HIS A 341 9.13 -8.70 17.51
N LEU A 342 8.37 -7.85 16.84
CA LEU A 342 8.85 -6.54 16.41
C LEU A 342 9.15 -5.60 17.59
N ASP A 343 10.15 -4.75 17.41
CA ASP A 343 10.35 -3.59 18.27
C ASP A 343 9.04 -2.78 18.33
N ILE A 344 8.67 -2.33 19.52
CA ILE A 344 7.39 -1.68 19.79
C ILE A 344 7.24 -0.41 18.95
N ASN A 345 8.35 0.27 18.63
CA ASN A 345 8.34 1.51 17.86
C ASN A 345 8.65 1.23 16.38
N ILE A 346 9.93 1.03 16.03
CA ILE A 346 10.36 1.03 14.62
C ILE A 346 9.89 -0.23 13.88
N GLY A 347 9.92 -1.37 14.56
CA GLY A 347 9.48 -2.65 13.99
C GLY A 347 8.00 -2.61 13.64
N ARG A 348 7.14 -2.44 14.65
CA ARG A 348 5.68 -2.36 14.48
C ARG A 348 5.28 -1.24 13.51
N TYR A 349 5.93 -0.09 13.56
CA TYR A 349 5.61 1.02 12.66
C TYR A 349 5.96 0.69 11.20
N THR A 350 7.08 0.03 10.93
CA THR A 350 7.46 -0.41 9.58
C THR A 350 6.45 -1.41 9.02
N ALA A 351 6.01 -2.38 9.82
CA ALA A 351 4.98 -3.32 9.41
C ALA A 351 3.64 -2.61 9.14
N ALA A 352 3.20 -1.71 10.03
CA ALA A 352 1.98 -0.93 9.84
C ALA A 352 2.05 -0.03 8.58
N CYS A 353 3.20 0.57 8.28
CA CYS A 353 3.42 1.34 7.06
C CYS A 353 3.22 0.48 5.80
N THR A 354 3.68 -0.76 5.85
CA THR A 354 3.54 -1.71 4.73
C THR A 354 2.08 -2.10 4.52
N TRP A 355 1.35 -2.32 5.61
CA TRP A 355 -0.09 -2.57 5.58
C TRP A 355 -0.88 -1.36 5.06
N PHE A 356 -0.50 -0.15 5.44
CA PHE A 356 -1.11 1.07 4.95
C PHE A 356 -1.02 1.15 3.41
N GLU A 357 0.19 1.05 2.82
CA GLU A 357 0.32 1.11 1.36
C GLU A 357 -0.43 -0.03 0.68
N ALA A 358 -0.37 -1.24 1.25
CA ALA A 358 -1.04 -2.40 0.69
C ALA A 358 -2.57 -2.29 0.71
N LEU A 359 -3.18 -1.61 1.69
CA LEU A 359 -4.63 -1.45 1.79
C LEU A 359 -5.13 -0.27 0.95
N PHE A 360 -4.45 0.88 1.01
CA PHE A 360 -4.91 2.12 0.42
C PHE A 360 -4.30 2.45 -0.94
N ASN A 361 -3.30 1.68 -1.38
CA ASN A 361 -2.57 1.93 -2.64
C ASN A 361 -2.03 3.37 -2.73
N GLU A 362 -1.67 3.93 -1.57
CA GLU A 362 -1.14 5.26 -1.38
C GLU A 362 0.23 5.17 -0.73
N THR A 363 1.17 6.02 -1.13
CA THR A 363 2.49 6.03 -0.50
C THR A 363 2.42 6.47 0.97
N VAL A 364 3.12 5.73 1.83
CA VAL A 364 3.30 6.03 3.25
C VAL A 364 4.44 7.02 3.49
N VAL A 365 5.31 7.24 2.51
CA VAL A 365 6.42 8.20 2.61
C VAL A 365 5.83 9.61 2.75
N GLY A 366 6.23 10.30 3.82
CA GLY A 366 5.70 11.61 4.18
C GLY A 366 4.39 11.58 4.96
N ASN A 367 3.90 10.40 5.40
CA ASN A 367 2.80 10.34 6.35
C ASN A 367 3.21 11.04 7.66
N THR A 368 2.37 11.96 8.14
CA THR A 368 2.66 12.80 9.32
C THR A 368 2.48 12.07 10.64
N TYR A 369 1.76 10.94 10.64
CA TYR A 369 1.61 10.11 11.83
C TYR A 369 2.84 9.26 12.06
N LYS A 370 3.42 9.38 13.26
CA LYS A 370 4.54 8.55 13.73
C LYS A 370 4.44 8.28 15.23
N PRO A 371 5.03 7.19 15.74
CA PRO A 371 5.20 6.98 17.17
C PRO A 371 6.03 8.12 17.77
N THR A 372 5.67 8.58 18.97
CA THR A 372 6.38 9.66 19.67
C THR A 372 7.86 9.36 19.86
N ALA A 373 8.20 8.10 20.13
CA ALA A 373 9.57 7.66 20.37
C ALA A 373 10.45 7.57 19.12
N LEU A 374 9.89 7.60 17.90
CA LEU A 374 10.69 7.57 16.68
C LEU A 374 11.21 8.97 16.33
N SER A 375 12.51 9.04 16.03
CA SER A 375 13.10 10.23 15.43
C SER A 375 12.54 10.45 14.02
N ALA A 376 12.70 11.66 13.48
CA ALA A 376 12.29 11.94 12.09
C ALA A 376 13.03 11.02 11.10
N ARG A 377 14.32 10.76 11.34
CA ARG A 377 15.15 9.89 10.50
C ARG A 377 14.70 8.44 10.55
N ASP A 378 14.43 7.89 11.72
CA ASP A 378 13.99 6.49 11.86
C ASP A 378 12.59 6.29 11.28
N THR A 379 11.75 7.33 11.36
CA THR A 379 10.43 7.36 10.71
C THR A 379 10.58 7.30 9.19
N GLU A 380 11.47 8.12 8.62
CA GLU A 380 11.76 8.12 7.19
C GLU A 380 12.31 6.76 6.72
N ILE A 381 13.22 6.15 7.49
CA ILE A 381 13.74 4.80 7.25
C ILE A 381 12.60 3.78 7.20
N ALA A 382 11.73 3.76 8.21
CA ALA A 382 10.60 2.83 8.29
C ALA A 382 9.62 3.00 7.11
N GLN A 383 9.28 4.25 6.76
CA GLN A 383 8.38 4.55 5.64
C GLN A 383 9.00 4.12 4.29
N ASN A 384 10.27 4.43 4.04
CA ASN A 384 10.95 4.02 2.82
C ASN A 384 11.16 2.50 2.75
N ALA A 385 11.46 1.85 3.87
CA ALA A 385 11.57 0.38 3.95
C ALA A 385 10.28 -0.31 3.50
N ALA A 386 9.15 0.17 4.03
CA ALA A 386 7.81 -0.28 3.68
C ALA A 386 7.47 0.02 2.21
N HIS A 387 7.74 1.23 1.74
CA HIS A 387 7.47 1.64 0.36
C HIS A 387 8.22 0.79 -0.67
N PHE A 388 9.52 0.55 -0.44
CA PHE A 388 10.28 -0.31 -1.33
C PHE A 388 9.87 -1.78 -1.26
N ALA A 389 9.36 -2.26 -0.12
CA ALA A 389 8.77 -3.58 -0.02
C ALA A 389 7.44 -3.67 -0.79
N TYR A 390 6.62 -2.62 -0.77
CA TYR A 390 5.40 -2.57 -1.57
C TYR A 390 5.71 -2.62 -3.09
N ILE A 391 6.76 -1.92 -3.56
CA ILE A 391 7.20 -1.95 -4.97
C ILE A 391 7.87 -3.29 -5.32
N THR A 392 8.75 -3.79 -4.46
CA THR A 392 9.57 -4.99 -4.70
C THR A 392 9.34 -6.03 -3.59
N PRO A 393 8.19 -6.72 -3.55
CA PRO A 393 7.71 -7.48 -2.39
C PRO A 393 8.42 -8.81 -2.10
N ASN A 394 9.28 -9.25 -3.01
CA ASN A 394 9.93 -10.57 -2.94
C ASN A 394 11.46 -10.49 -2.88
N GLN A 395 12.03 -9.29 -2.70
CA GLN A 395 13.48 -9.10 -2.68
C GLN A 395 13.85 -7.93 -1.77
N VAL A 396 14.97 -8.07 -1.06
CA VAL A 396 15.53 -6.98 -0.26
C VAL A 396 15.97 -5.86 -1.19
N THR A 397 15.45 -4.66 -0.93
CA THR A 397 15.92 -3.40 -1.52
C THR A 397 16.80 -2.69 -0.49
N PRO A 398 18.13 -2.63 -0.69
CA PRO A 398 19.01 -1.94 0.24
C PRO A 398 18.66 -0.46 0.37
N LEU A 399 18.52 0.00 1.61
CA LEU A 399 18.30 1.41 1.95
C LEU A 399 19.61 2.19 1.87
N VAL A 400 20.19 2.28 0.68
CA VAL A 400 21.53 2.87 0.42
C VAL A 400 21.65 4.30 0.95
N ASN A 401 20.57 5.09 0.91
CA ASN A 401 20.54 6.46 1.42
C ASN A 401 20.50 6.55 2.95
N TYR A 402 20.27 5.41 3.63
CA TYR A 402 20.10 5.33 5.07
C TYR A 402 21.08 4.36 5.75
N GLN A 403 22.01 3.78 5.01
CA GLN A 403 23.02 2.83 5.50
C GLN A 403 24.05 3.45 6.45
N GLY A 404 24.16 4.78 6.46
CA GLY A 404 25.36 5.44 6.94
C GLY A 404 26.52 5.20 5.98
N GLY A 405 27.45 6.16 5.93
CA GLY A 405 28.37 6.29 4.80
C GLY A 405 27.67 7.04 3.67
N GLY A 406 27.77 8.37 3.67
CA GLY A 406 27.41 9.14 2.49
C GLY A 406 28.12 8.58 1.26
N ASN A 407 27.42 8.44 0.14
CA ASN A 407 28.04 8.07 -1.14
C ASN A 407 28.82 9.25 -1.75
N SER A 408 28.74 10.44 -1.15
CA SER A 408 29.66 11.53 -1.41
C SER A 408 31.07 11.16 -0.95
N ASP A 409 32.03 11.27 -1.86
CA ASP A 409 33.46 11.21 -1.55
C ASP A 409 33.98 12.51 -0.89
N LEU A 410 33.09 13.47 -0.65
CA LEU A 410 33.34 14.81 -0.11
C LEU A 410 34.37 15.63 -0.90
N THR A 411 34.61 15.28 -2.18
CA THR A 411 35.40 16.10 -3.11
C THR A 411 34.62 17.33 -3.59
N LYS A 412 33.29 17.27 -3.52
CA LYS A 412 32.38 18.38 -3.78
C LYS A 412 31.92 19.00 -2.48
N ALA A 413 31.70 20.31 -2.51
CA ALA A 413 31.29 21.05 -1.33
C ALA A 413 29.85 20.70 -0.95
N ILE A 414 29.54 20.79 0.34
CA ILE A 414 28.18 20.80 0.84
C ILE A 414 27.77 22.26 0.99
N LEU A 415 26.72 22.66 0.29
CA LEU A 415 26.18 24.01 0.33
C LEU A 415 24.92 24.02 1.19
N ILE A 416 24.91 24.87 2.22
CA ILE A 416 23.81 24.99 3.17
C ILE A 416 23.24 26.41 3.09
N ASN A 417 21.94 26.50 2.90
CA ASN A 417 21.17 27.73 2.77
C ASN A 417 20.38 27.99 4.06
N PHE A 418 20.62 29.16 4.66
CA PHE A 418 19.96 29.69 5.85
C PHE A 418 18.94 30.79 5.52
N GLY A 419 18.24 30.64 4.40
CA GLY A 419 17.05 31.37 4.04
C GLY A 419 15.96 30.35 3.69
N GLY A 420 14.75 30.48 4.24
CA GLY A 420 13.71 29.45 4.12
C GLY A 420 13.22 29.14 2.68
N ASN A 421 13.74 29.82 1.65
CA ASN A 421 13.47 29.51 0.24
C ASN A 421 14.35 28.36 -0.26
N ASN A 422 13.75 27.40 -0.97
CA ASN A 422 14.53 26.33 -1.61
C ASN A 422 15.40 26.84 -2.77
N ALA A 423 16.55 26.22 -2.97
CA ALA A 423 17.43 26.45 -4.10
C ALA A 423 18.08 25.15 -4.58
N THR A 424 18.17 24.96 -5.90
CA THR A 424 18.81 23.80 -6.52
C THR A 424 20.28 23.73 -6.12
N GLU A 425 20.80 22.54 -5.79
CA GLU A 425 22.16 22.29 -5.24
C GLU A 425 22.40 22.74 -3.79
N TRP A 426 21.40 23.32 -3.12
CA TRP A 426 21.53 23.82 -1.75
C TRP A 426 20.66 23.03 -0.76
N ASN A 427 21.26 22.63 0.36
CA ASN A 427 20.53 22.07 1.49
C ASN A 427 19.88 23.22 2.27
N THR A 428 18.56 23.33 2.19
CA THR A 428 17.83 24.45 2.78
C THR A 428 17.41 24.13 4.21
N VAL A 429 17.84 24.97 5.16
CA VAL A 429 17.38 24.91 6.55
C VAL A 429 16.05 25.66 6.63
N PRO A 430 14.91 24.98 6.84
CA PRO A 430 13.60 25.54 6.52
C PRO A 430 13.08 26.57 7.53
N GLN A 431 13.60 26.57 8.76
CA GLN A 431 13.15 27.40 9.87
C GLN A 431 14.34 27.91 10.68
N TYR A 432 14.18 29.04 11.36
CA TYR A 432 15.23 29.67 12.19
C TYR A 432 15.15 29.28 13.69
N THR A 433 14.21 28.41 14.07
CA THR A 433 13.95 28.02 15.45
C THR A 433 14.82 26.84 15.90
N ALA A 434 15.08 26.76 17.21
CA ALA A 434 15.77 25.63 17.82
C ALA A 434 15.05 24.29 17.54
N GLY A 435 15.83 23.22 17.35
CA GLY A 435 15.35 21.88 17.00
C GLY A 435 15.20 21.64 15.49
N THR A 436 15.19 22.69 14.66
CA THR A 436 15.16 22.55 13.20
C THR A 436 16.37 21.75 12.73
N THR A 437 16.13 20.64 12.05
CA THR A 437 17.19 19.72 11.58
C THR A 437 16.99 19.38 10.11
N VAL A 438 18.09 19.44 9.34
CA VAL A 438 18.18 18.85 8.01
C VAL A 438 19.16 17.69 8.10
N ALA A 439 18.62 16.47 7.98
CA ALA A 439 19.41 15.25 7.98
C ALA A 439 19.91 14.93 6.57
N SER A 440 20.95 14.10 6.48
CA SER A 440 21.45 13.54 5.22
C SER A 440 21.73 14.62 4.17
N LEU A 441 22.50 15.65 4.56
CA LEU A 441 22.92 16.72 3.67
C LEU A 441 23.54 16.15 2.39
N LYS A 442 23.26 16.77 1.25
CA LYS A 442 23.84 16.40 -0.04
C LYS A 442 25.01 17.31 -0.38
N ASP A 443 25.99 16.78 -1.09
CA ASP A 443 26.99 17.63 -1.73
C ASP A 443 26.40 18.34 -2.96
N GLN A 444 27.18 19.23 -3.56
CA GLN A 444 26.75 20.07 -4.68
C GLN A 444 26.37 19.28 -5.94
N VAL A 445 26.81 18.01 -6.08
CA VAL A 445 26.42 17.15 -7.21
C VAL A 445 25.24 16.23 -6.85
N GLY A 446 24.67 16.38 -5.65
CA GLY A 446 23.50 15.65 -5.19
C GLY A 446 23.80 14.30 -4.52
N ALA A 447 25.06 13.97 -4.27
CA ALA A 447 25.41 12.76 -3.54
C ALA A 447 25.14 12.95 -2.04
N ASN A 448 24.57 11.92 -1.40
CA ASN A 448 24.22 11.94 0.01
C ASN A 448 25.49 11.92 0.87
N THR A 449 25.47 12.68 1.96
CA THR A 449 26.51 12.66 2.98
C THR A 449 25.95 12.09 4.29
N ASN A 450 26.82 11.76 5.24
CA ASN A 450 26.40 11.45 6.61
C ASN A 450 26.02 12.68 7.43
N PHE A 451 26.20 13.87 6.86
CA PHE A 451 26.19 15.08 7.64
C PHE A 451 24.75 15.49 7.88
N SER A 452 24.48 15.96 9.10
CA SER A 452 23.23 16.62 9.43
C SER A 452 23.55 17.98 10.01
N VAL A 453 22.66 18.94 9.84
CA VAL A 453 22.75 20.26 10.48
C VAL A 453 21.50 20.50 11.33
N THR A 454 21.71 20.96 12.55
CA THR A 454 20.66 21.27 13.52
C THR A 454 20.87 22.66 14.09
N ILE A 455 19.81 23.46 14.15
CA ILE A 455 19.79 24.69 14.95
C ILE A 455 19.56 24.28 16.41
N VAL A 456 20.56 24.49 17.26
CA VAL A 456 20.52 24.19 18.70
C VAL A 456 19.95 25.38 19.48
N GLU A 457 20.42 26.58 19.16
CA GLU A 457 19.87 27.84 19.68
C GLU A 457 19.42 28.70 18.49
N GLY A 458 18.16 29.12 18.53
CA GLY A 458 17.50 29.78 17.40
C GLY A 458 18.05 31.17 17.08
N PHE A 459 17.62 31.70 15.94
CA PHE A 459 17.80 33.09 15.57
C PHE A 459 16.54 33.90 15.95
N ASN A 460 16.60 35.24 15.82
CA ASN A 460 15.43 36.08 16.09
C ASN A 460 14.33 35.81 15.05
N ASN A 461 14.68 36.01 13.77
CA ASN A 461 13.77 35.90 12.65
C ASN A 461 14.53 35.74 11.31
N ARG A 462 13.79 35.71 10.21
CA ARG A 462 14.27 35.68 8.83
C ARG A 462 14.32 37.09 8.23
N ASN A 463 15.36 37.39 7.46
CA ASN A 463 15.56 38.65 6.74
C ASN A 463 15.71 38.38 5.24
N GLN A 464 14.81 38.96 4.45
CA GLN A 464 14.73 38.76 2.99
C GLN A 464 15.27 39.95 2.17
N SER A 465 16.01 40.87 2.78
CA SER A 465 16.65 41.98 2.04
C SER A 465 18.17 41.87 2.04
N GLY A 466 18.69 40.75 1.56
CA GLY A 466 20.05 40.65 1.03
C GLY A 466 20.11 41.03 -0.46
N PRO A 467 21.30 41.00 -1.07
CA PRO A 467 21.48 41.26 -2.50
C PRO A 467 20.87 40.14 -3.36
N THR A 468 20.44 40.48 -4.57
CA THR A 468 19.94 39.50 -5.56
C THR A 468 21.05 38.89 -6.42
N ALA A 469 22.27 39.44 -6.34
CA ALA A 469 23.46 38.96 -7.05
C ALA A 469 24.70 39.14 -6.18
N THR A 470 25.62 38.18 -6.26
CA THR A 470 26.89 38.21 -5.52
C THR A 470 28.04 37.79 -6.42
N THR A 471 29.27 38.17 -6.05
CA THR A 471 30.50 37.78 -6.77
C THR A 471 31.33 36.76 -6.00
N THR A 472 30.71 36.03 -5.07
CA THR A 472 31.40 35.05 -4.22
C THR A 472 31.65 33.74 -4.99
N THR A 473 32.63 32.96 -4.52
CA THR A 473 32.92 31.62 -5.04
C THR A 473 31.81 30.60 -4.79
N PHE A 474 30.74 30.97 -4.08
CA PHE A 474 29.61 30.08 -3.80
C PHE A 474 28.63 30.03 -4.97
N ASN A 475 28.69 30.98 -5.92
CA ASN A 475 27.76 31.09 -7.05
C ASN A 475 26.28 31.02 -6.59
N MET A 476 25.96 31.77 -5.53
CA MET A 476 24.63 31.72 -4.89
C MET A 476 23.53 32.25 -5.82
N PRO A 477 22.42 31.52 -6.01
CA PRO A 477 21.24 32.09 -6.62
C PRO A 477 20.63 33.17 -5.71
N SER A 478 19.83 34.07 -6.30
CA SER A 478 19.20 35.17 -5.56
C SER A 478 18.37 34.69 -4.36
N SER A 479 17.76 33.50 -4.46
CA SER A 479 16.97 32.90 -3.38
C SER A 479 17.79 32.55 -2.12
N VAL A 480 19.11 32.43 -2.24
CA VAL A 480 20.05 32.19 -1.14
C VAL A 480 20.71 33.50 -0.70
N SER A 481 21.21 34.30 -1.63
CA SER A 481 21.94 35.53 -1.30
C SER A 481 21.05 36.64 -0.75
N SER A 482 19.75 36.65 -1.08
CA SER A 482 18.82 37.67 -0.59
C SER A 482 18.16 37.32 0.74
N ASP A 483 18.36 36.10 1.25
CA ASP A 483 17.58 35.53 2.34
C ASP A 483 18.48 34.95 3.45
N SER A 484 18.19 35.33 4.69
CA SER A 484 19.09 35.10 5.83
C SER A 484 18.34 34.88 7.13
N TYR A 485 19.02 34.26 8.09
CA TYR A 485 18.63 34.30 9.49
C TYR A 485 19.49 35.30 10.25
N TYR A 486 18.89 35.97 11.24
CA TYR A 486 19.56 37.02 12.00
C TYR A 486 19.21 37.00 13.49
N GLY A 487 20.16 37.43 14.32
CA GLY A 487 19.93 37.73 15.74
C GLY A 487 20.36 39.15 16.09
N ASN A 488 20.21 39.55 17.36
CA ASN A 488 20.37 40.93 17.83
C ASN A 488 20.93 40.93 19.27
N SER A 489 22.21 41.21 19.42
CA SER A 489 22.92 40.95 20.69
C SER A 489 23.04 42.14 21.65
N LYS A 490 22.75 43.37 21.22
CA LYS A 490 22.97 44.57 22.05
C LYS A 490 21.70 45.22 22.60
N ALA A 491 20.58 45.06 21.91
CA ALA A 491 19.31 45.63 22.35
C ALA A 491 18.13 44.76 21.88
N VAL A 492 17.00 44.88 22.59
CA VAL A 492 15.76 44.18 22.25
C VAL A 492 15.26 44.64 20.88
N TRP A 493 14.91 43.67 20.03
CA TRP A 493 14.31 43.86 18.71
C TRP A 493 13.15 42.88 18.55
N GLU A 494 11.99 43.36 18.09
CA GLU A 494 10.77 42.54 17.95
C GLU A 494 10.44 41.74 19.24
N SER A 495 10.57 42.40 20.39
CA SER A 495 10.34 41.81 21.73
C SER A 495 11.26 40.63 22.08
N LYS A 496 12.39 40.47 21.38
CA LYS A 496 13.38 39.41 21.65
C LYS A 496 14.78 40.00 21.81
N SER A 497 15.58 39.34 22.65
CA SER A 497 17.02 39.53 22.72
C SER A 497 17.67 38.18 22.41
N VAL A 498 18.26 38.06 21.22
CA VAL A 498 18.94 36.84 20.77
C VAL A 498 20.42 37.16 20.70
N THR A 499 21.11 36.94 21.82
CA THR A 499 22.52 37.33 22.01
C THR A 499 23.50 36.40 21.31
N GLN A 500 23.08 35.17 21.06
CA GLN A 500 23.79 34.19 20.25
C GLN A 500 22.80 33.25 19.57
N SER A 501 23.28 32.60 18.51
CA SER A 501 22.61 31.47 17.86
C SER A 501 23.63 30.35 17.68
N VAL A 502 23.17 29.10 17.74
CA VAL A 502 24.06 27.93 17.71
C VAL A 502 23.56 26.94 16.69
N VAL A 503 24.45 26.57 15.77
CA VAL A 503 24.23 25.54 14.75
C VAL A 503 25.20 24.40 15.03
N LYS A 504 24.72 23.16 15.00
CA LYS A 504 25.54 21.95 15.16
C LYS A 504 25.51 21.11 13.90
N LEU A 505 26.68 20.69 13.44
CA LEU A 505 26.81 19.64 12.45
C LEU A 505 27.22 18.33 13.10
N THR A 506 26.65 17.22 12.63
CA THR A 506 26.92 15.86 13.13
C THR A 506 27.20 14.89 11.99
N GLY A 507 27.83 13.76 12.30
CA GLY A 507 28.14 12.72 11.31
C GLY A 507 29.44 12.97 10.54
N LEU A 508 30.29 13.89 11.03
CA LEU A 508 31.59 14.18 10.43
C LEU A 508 32.61 13.09 10.77
N ASN A 509 33.50 12.79 9.81
CA ASN A 509 34.63 11.89 10.04
C ASN A 509 35.67 12.56 10.94
N THR A 510 35.93 11.96 12.11
CA THR A 510 36.84 12.48 13.15
C THR A 510 38.32 12.42 12.78
N ALA A 511 38.69 11.62 11.77
CA ALA A 511 40.05 11.55 11.24
C ALA A 511 40.34 12.61 10.15
N LYS A 512 39.35 13.46 9.83
CA LYS A 512 39.44 14.48 8.78
C LYS A 512 39.28 15.88 9.36
N LYS A 513 39.70 16.87 8.57
CA LYS A 513 39.54 18.29 8.87
C LYS A 513 38.58 18.93 7.88
N TYR A 514 38.01 20.06 8.27
CA TYR A 514 37.00 20.73 7.49
C TYR A 514 37.22 22.24 7.43
N SER A 515 36.83 22.83 6.30
CA SER A 515 36.71 24.27 6.07
C SER A 515 35.24 24.67 6.12
N PHE A 516 34.94 25.71 6.90
CA PHE A 516 33.63 26.32 7.02
C PHE A 516 33.69 27.76 6.53
N CYS A 517 33.19 28.03 5.33
CA CYS A 517 33.13 29.38 4.80
C CYS A 517 31.71 29.93 4.86
N PHE A 518 31.56 31.13 5.39
CA PHE A 518 30.29 31.79 5.65
C PHE A 518 30.05 32.96 4.72
N PHE A 519 28.80 33.12 4.30
CA PHE A 519 28.29 34.35 3.71
C PHE A 519 27.10 34.84 4.53
N GLY A 520 27.10 36.15 4.80
CA GLY A 520 26.06 36.87 5.52
C GLY A 520 25.91 38.25 4.90
N SER A 521 24.68 38.72 4.75
CA SER A 521 24.40 40.00 4.14
C SER A 521 23.09 40.63 4.60
N ARG A 522 23.11 41.95 4.71
CA ARG A 522 21.93 42.80 4.76
C ARG A 522 22.14 44.02 3.86
N ALA A 523 21.35 44.10 2.79
CA ALA A 523 21.36 45.24 1.88
C ALA A 523 20.75 46.49 2.52
N ASN A 524 21.15 47.65 2.01
CA ASN A 524 20.68 48.97 2.45
C ASN A 524 20.93 49.22 3.95
N SER A 525 22.10 48.82 4.47
CA SER A 525 22.52 48.99 5.87
C SER A 525 23.20 50.34 6.15
N GLY A 526 23.18 51.28 5.19
CA GLY A 526 23.88 52.57 5.34
C GLY A 526 25.39 52.41 5.57
N ASN A 527 25.96 53.18 6.51
CA ASN A 527 27.37 53.15 6.90
C ASN A 527 27.65 52.28 8.15
N GLU A 528 26.72 51.40 8.50
CA GLU A 528 26.88 50.49 9.63
C GLU A 528 27.92 49.40 9.31
N ASN A 529 28.57 48.90 10.35
CA ASN A 529 29.29 47.65 10.37
C ASN A 529 28.47 46.65 11.19
N ARG A 530 28.02 45.58 10.53
CA ARG A 530 27.26 44.48 11.13
C ARG A 530 28.11 43.22 11.22
N GLU A 531 29.34 43.37 11.73
CA GLU A 531 30.29 42.28 11.93
C GLU A 531 29.61 41.13 12.66
N THR A 532 29.64 39.97 12.03
CA THR A 532 29.17 38.70 12.55
C THR A 532 30.39 37.84 12.85
N LYS A 533 30.42 37.28 14.05
CA LYS A 533 31.45 36.34 14.50
C LYS A 533 30.90 34.93 14.46
N TYR A 534 31.58 34.07 13.72
CA TYR A 534 31.34 32.63 13.67
C TYR A 534 32.47 31.94 14.44
N THR A 535 32.16 31.43 15.62
CA THR A 535 33.08 30.59 16.40
C THR A 535 32.78 29.13 16.09
N VAL A 536 33.69 28.48 15.35
CA VAL A 536 33.55 27.09 14.91
C VAL A 536 34.41 26.21 15.81
N LYS A 537 33.77 25.28 16.52
CA LYS A 537 34.37 24.48 17.58
C LYS A 537 34.11 22.99 17.41
N GLY A 538 35.19 22.22 17.37
CA GLY A 538 35.20 20.77 17.56
C GLY A 538 36.22 20.41 18.64
N THR A 539 37.29 19.70 18.30
CA THR A 539 38.45 19.57 19.22
C THR A 539 39.32 20.82 19.26
N ASN A 540 39.38 21.58 18.16
CA ASN A 540 39.94 22.93 18.10
C ASN A 540 38.84 23.96 17.88
N GLU A 541 39.19 25.23 18.09
CA GLU A 541 38.30 26.37 17.91
C GLU A 541 38.92 27.36 16.92
N VAL A 542 38.13 27.81 15.94
CA VAL A 542 38.56 28.76 14.91
C VAL A 542 37.47 29.81 14.73
N ILE A 543 37.87 31.07 14.63
CA ILE A 543 36.97 32.22 14.52
C ILE A 543 37.03 32.79 13.10
N ALA A 544 35.86 33.02 12.51
CA ALA A 544 35.70 33.77 11.27
C ALA A 544 34.85 35.03 11.54
N LEU A 545 35.25 36.17 10.97
CA LEU A 545 34.57 37.46 11.14
C LEU A 545 34.13 37.97 9.76
N LEU A 546 32.88 38.39 9.64
CA LEU A 546 32.32 38.92 8.38
C LEU A 546 31.43 40.13 8.66
N ASP A 547 31.71 41.26 8.01
CA ASP A 547 30.75 42.37 7.97
C ASP A 547 29.60 42.03 7.01
N ALA A 548 28.39 41.89 7.55
CA ALA A 548 27.20 41.61 6.76
C ALA A 548 26.58 42.88 6.13
N ALA A 549 26.99 44.08 6.54
CA ALA A 549 26.40 45.32 6.03
C ALA A 549 26.73 45.50 4.54
N ASN A 550 25.68 45.57 3.70
CA ASN A 550 25.78 45.74 2.24
C ASN A 550 26.71 44.72 1.54
N ASN A 551 26.95 43.56 2.14
CA ASN A 551 27.92 42.61 1.63
C ASN A 551 27.42 41.91 0.35
N THR A 552 28.17 42.03 -0.74
CA THR A 552 27.87 41.35 -2.03
C THR A 552 28.98 40.40 -2.49
N ALA A 553 30.13 40.40 -1.82
CA ALA A 553 31.34 39.79 -2.36
C ALA A 553 32.20 39.04 -1.34
N ASN A 554 32.11 39.37 -0.05
CA ASN A 554 33.02 38.86 0.96
C ASN A 554 32.47 37.59 1.62
N ILE A 555 33.36 36.64 1.89
CA ILE A 555 33.12 35.46 2.71
C ILE A 555 34.15 35.41 3.83
N ALA A 556 33.85 34.70 4.91
CA ALA A 556 34.79 34.47 6.01
C ALA A 556 34.90 32.97 6.29
N CYS A 557 36.11 32.45 6.44
CA CYS A 557 36.34 31.01 6.55
C CYS A 557 37.01 30.63 7.88
N ALA A 558 36.52 29.57 8.51
CA ALA A 558 37.17 28.86 9.60
C ALA A 558 37.79 27.58 9.03
N GLU A 559 39.10 27.58 8.89
CA GLU A 559 39.87 26.52 8.24
C GLU A 559 40.38 25.48 9.24
N GLN A 560 40.65 24.27 8.74
CA GLN A 560 41.35 23.21 9.48
C GLN A 560 40.67 22.83 10.81
N VAL A 561 39.33 22.85 10.85
CA VAL A 561 38.55 22.48 12.03
C VAL A 561 38.40 20.96 12.10
N MET A 562 38.67 20.39 13.27
CA MET A 562 38.59 18.97 13.56
C MET A 562 37.33 18.66 14.38
N PRO A 563 36.47 17.71 13.97
CA PRO A 563 35.31 17.32 14.74
C PRO A 563 35.70 16.79 16.13
N ASN A 564 34.80 16.92 17.10
CA ASN A 564 34.95 16.29 18.41
C ASN A 564 34.90 14.74 18.31
N ALA A 565 35.10 14.03 19.42
CA ALA A 565 35.10 12.56 19.44
C ALA A 565 33.77 11.92 18.98
N ALA A 566 32.67 12.67 19.02
CA ALA A 566 31.35 12.23 18.55
C ALA A 566 31.11 12.55 17.06
N GLY A 567 32.11 13.10 16.35
CA GLY A 567 31.95 13.51 14.95
C GLY A 567 31.09 14.76 14.81
N GLU A 568 31.14 15.67 15.78
CA GLU A 568 30.35 16.90 15.80
C GLU A 568 31.22 18.17 15.71
N ILE A 569 30.66 19.20 15.10
CA ILE A 569 31.19 20.58 15.11
C ILE A 569 30.04 21.53 15.48
N THR A 570 30.32 22.46 16.40
CA THR A 570 29.38 23.51 16.81
C THR A 570 29.82 24.85 16.24
N ILE A 571 28.89 25.63 15.71
CA ILE A 571 29.08 26.97 15.18
C ILE A 571 28.24 27.92 16.04
N THR A 572 28.90 28.72 16.87
CA THR A 572 28.26 29.78 17.64
C THR A 572 28.37 31.09 16.86
N ILE A 573 27.24 31.76 16.66
CA ILE A 573 27.11 32.95 15.84
C ILE A 573 26.67 34.12 16.74
N THR A 574 27.46 35.19 16.77
CA THR A 574 27.19 36.39 17.56
C THR A 574 27.54 37.64 16.76
N ALA A 575 27.22 38.83 17.30
CA ALA A 575 27.89 40.04 16.84
C ALA A 575 29.40 39.97 17.14
N GLY A 576 30.21 40.47 16.20
CA GLY A 576 31.64 40.68 16.38
C GLY A 576 31.95 41.94 17.20
N SER A 577 33.22 42.10 17.58
CA SER A 577 33.66 43.23 18.40
C SER A 577 33.61 44.56 17.65
N ASN A 578 33.73 44.55 16.32
CA ASN A 578 33.65 45.75 15.49
C ASN A 578 32.23 46.08 15.02
N ASN A 579 31.24 45.26 15.37
CA ASN A 579 29.84 45.52 15.07
C ASN A 579 29.45 46.85 15.73
N ASN A 580 29.03 47.85 14.96
CA ASN A 580 28.65 49.17 15.47
C ASN A 580 27.14 49.44 15.39
N ASN A 581 26.36 48.49 14.87
CA ASN A 581 24.90 48.59 14.83
C ASN A 581 24.34 48.61 16.27
N SER A 582 23.33 49.47 16.49
CA SER A 582 22.74 49.72 17.82
C SER A 582 22.05 48.50 18.44
N TYR A 583 21.55 47.58 17.61
CA TYR A 583 20.90 46.34 18.06
C TYR A 583 21.86 45.16 18.12
N GLY A 584 23.09 45.30 17.58
CA GLY A 584 24.06 44.23 17.49
C GLY A 584 23.60 43.12 16.54
N PHE A 585 23.03 43.49 15.39
CA PHE A 585 22.57 42.50 14.43
C PHE A 585 23.72 41.65 13.87
N TYR A 586 23.51 40.35 13.77
CA TYR A 586 24.40 39.39 13.11
C TYR A 586 23.61 38.48 12.17
N TYR A 587 24.24 37.99 11.11
CA TYR A 587 23.55 37.35 9.98
C TYR A 587 24.21 36.07 9.52
N ILE A 588 23.42 35.15 8.98
CA ILE A 588 23.91 34.05 8.15
C ILE A 588 22.93 33.81 6.99
N ASN A 589 23.45 33.81 5.77
CA ASN A 589 22.72 33.43 4.56
C ASN A 589 23.11 32.03 4.12
N ALA A 590 24.41 31.74 4.12
CA ALA A 590 24.95 30.53 3.52
C ALA A 590 26.21 30.04 4.23
N LEU A 591 26.38 28.73 4.21
CA LEU A 591 27.58 28.03 4.65
C LEU A 591 28.03 27.07 3.54
N GLN A 592 29.29 27.17 3.15
CA GLN A 592 29.98 26.15 2.37
C GLN A 592 30.86 25.32 3.31
N LEU A 593 30.64 24.00 3.30
CA LEU A 593 31.43 23.02 4.01
C LEU A 593 32.24 22.19 3.02
N LYS A 594 33.55 22.08 3.28
CA LYS A 594 34.48 21.23 2.51
C LYS A 594 35.32 20.39 3.45
N GLN A 595 35.55 19.13 3.08
CA GLN A 595 36.63 18.35 3.68
C GLN A 595 37.97 18.89 3.16
N VAL A 596 38.93 19.08 4.06
CA VAL A 596 40.29 19.53 3.73
C VAL A 596 41.31 18.53 4.29
N ASN A 597 42.45 18.42 3.61
CA ASN A 597 43.55 17.55 4.02
C ASN A 597 44.36 18.18 5.16
#